data_AF-A0A4R4V1H0-F1
#
_entry.id   AF-A0A4R4V1H0-F1
#
_cell.length_a   1.000
_cell.length_b   1.000
_cell.length_c   1.000
_cell.angle_alpha   90.00
_cell.angle_beta   90.00
_cell.angle_gamma   90.00
#
_symmetry.space_group_name_H-M   'P 1'
#
loop_
_entity.id
_entity.type
_entity.pdbx_description
1 polymer ?
#
loop_
_entity_poly.entity_id
_entity_poly.type
_entity_poly.pdbx_seq_one_letter_code
_entity_poly.pdbx_strand_id
1 'polypeptide(L)'
;MPDPVTQSRTYYRCSARTLVAGSPMLERHPNNVHWQETPVVEQLNTWLGGLFDPAHRERTVATFLQSQRKGASPNEREVVERRLNDAERKLRRLQDAIKAGS
;
A
#
# COMPACT_ATOMS: atom_id res chain seq x y z
N MET A 1 1.85 36.19 3.69
CA MET A 1 2.51 35.73 2.44
C MET A 1 3.21 34.43 2.80
N PRO A 2 2.74 33.26 2.36
CA PRO A 2 3.40 32.00 2.74
C PRO A 2 4.75 31.88 2.02
N ASP A 3 5.75 31.37 2.71
CA ASP A 3 7.12 31.20 2.21
C ASP A 3 7.17 30.34 0.94
N PRO A 4 8.07 30.63 -0.02
CA PRO A 4 8.29 29.76 -1.15
C PRO A 4 8.89 28.45 -0.64
N VAL A 5 8.08 27.39 -0.65
CA VAL A 5 8.53 26.02 -0.39
C VAL A 5 9.73 25.78 -1.31
N THR A 6 10.92 25.68 -0.73
CA THR A 6 12.13 25.27 -1.45
C THR A 6 11.84 23.91 -2.05
N GLN A 7 11.48 23.87 -3.34
CA GLN A 7 11.21 22.60 -4.02
C GLN A 7 12.52 21.84 -4.06
N SER A 8 12.67 20.85 -3.17
CA SER A 8 13.79 19.93 -3.21
C SER A 8 13.74 19.24 -4.57
N ARG A 9 14.74 19.51 -5.42
CA ARG A 9 14.83 18.91 -6.75
C ARG A 9 15.30 17.47 -6.57
N THR A 10 14.37 16.58 -6.21
CA THR A 10 14.63 15.15 -6.08
C THR A 10 14.84 14.56 -7.47
N TYR A 11 15.85 13.71 -7.59
CA TYR A 11 16.11 12.98 -8.83
C TYR A 11 16.12 11.48 -8.54
N TYR A 12 15.40 10.74 -9.35
CA TYR A 12 15.52 9.29 -9.40
C TYR A 12 16.72 8.90 -10.27
N ARG A 13 17.49 7.94 -9.79
CA ARG A 13 18.61 7.33 -10.51
C ARG A 13 18.33 5.84 -10.67
N CYS A 14 18.66 5.30 -11.83
CA CYS A 14 18.54 3.86 -12.05
C CYS A 14 19.52 3.11 -11.12
N SER A 15 19.01 2.13 -10.36
CA SER A 15 19.83 1.25 -9.52
C SER A 15 20.58 0.18 -10.34
N ALA A 16 20.36 0.08 -11.65
CA ALA A 16 21.09 -0.85 -12.50
C ALA A 16 22.61 -0.66 -12.39
N ARG A 17 23.08 0.58 -12.18
CA ARG A 17 24.49 0.89 -11.95
C ARG A 17 25.07 0.31 -10.66
N THR A 18 24.24 -0.01 -9.68
CA THR A 18 24.66 -0.64 -8.41
C THR A 18 24.57 -2.18 -8.46
N LEU A 19 24.17 -2.75 -9.60
CA LEU A 19 24.14 -4.19 -9.79
C LEU A 19 25.53 -4.74 -10.06
N VAL A 20 25.77 -5.99 -9.64
CA VAL A 20 27.00 -6.74 -9.95
C VAL A 20 27.21 -6.88 -11.45
N ALA A 21 28.48 -6.79 -11.86
CA ALA A 21 28.90 -6.99 -13.25
C ALA A 21 28.42 -8.37 -13.75
N GLY A 22 27.84 -8.40 -14.95
CA GLY A 22 27.24 -9.62 -15.53
C GLY A 22 25.75 -9.81 -15.22
N SER A 23 25.10 -8.90 -14.50
CA SER A 23 23.64 -8.93 -14.38
C SER A 23 22.97 -8.75 -15.76
N PRO A 24 22.02 -9.62 -16.15
CA PRO A 24 21.25 -9.46 -17.40
C PRO A 24 20.51 -8.12 -17.49
N MET A 25 20.29 -7.45 -16.36
CA MET A 25 19.68 -6.11 -16.34
C MET A 25 20.63 -5.01 -16.84
N LEU A 26 21.96 -5.19 -16.76
CA LEU A 26 22.92 -4.20 -17.28
C LEU A 26 22.86 -4.07 -18.80
N GLU A 27 22.43 -5.12 -19.51
CA GLU A 27 22.29 -5.11 -20.97
C GLU A 27 21.02 -4.39 -21.44
N ARG A 28 19.98 -4.35 -20.60
CA ARG A 28 18.65 -3.83 -20.96
C ARG A 28 18.35 -2.45 -20.35
N HIS A 29 19.20 -1.97 -19.45
CA HIS A 29 19.02 -0.68 -18.78
C HIS A 29 20.11 0.31 -19.18
N PRO A 30 19.75 1.59 -19.43
CA PRO A 30 20.76 2.60 -19.67
C PRO A 30 21.58 2.88 -18.41
N ASN A 31 22.91 2.97 -18.56
CA ASN A 31 23.84 3.11 -17.44
C ASN A 31 23.71 4.42 -16.63
N ASN A 32 23.17 5.48 -17.23
CA ASN A 32 22.99 6.79 -16.59
C ASN A 32 21.63 7.37 -16.95
N VAL A 33 20.59 6.94 -16.23
CA VAL A 33 19.27 7.60 -16.25
C VAL A 33 19.12 8.44 -14.99
N HIS A 34 18.91 9.74 -15.19
CA HIS A 34 18.63 10.72 -14.15
C HIS A 34 17.31 11.37 -14.49
N TRP A 35 16.30 11.16 -13.66
CA TRP A 35 14.98 11.70 -13.91
C TRP A 35 14.54 12.61 -12.76
N GLN A 36 13.99 13.77 -13.08
CA GLN A 36 13.40 14.64 -12.07
C GLN A 36 12.11 14.02 -11.56
N GLU A 37 11.94 14.03 -10.24
CA GLU A 37 10.76 13.49 -9.58
C GLU A 37 9.49 14.28 -9.94
N THR A 38 9.60 15.61 -9.99
CA THR A 38 8.47 16.54 -10.15
C THR A 38 7.47 16.18 -11.26
N PRO A 39 7.87 15.95 -12.53
CA PRO A 39 6.91 15.63 -13.60
C PRO A 39 6.21 14.26 -13.46
N VAL A 40 6.74 13.38 -12.60
CA VAL A 40 6.28 11.99 -12.47
C VAL A 40 5.30 11.85 -11.31
N VAL A 41 5.60 12.53 -10.20
CA VAL A 41 4.85 12.36 -8.95
C VAL A 41 3.39 12.72 -9.12
N GLU A 42 3.08 13.78 -9.84
CA GLU A 42 1.69 14.17 -10.08
C GLU A 42 0.94 13.07 -10.84
N GLN A 43 1.48 12.61 -11.97
CA GLN A 43 0.86 11.56 -12.79
C GLN A 43 0.71 10.24 -12.03
N LEU A 44 1.74 9.87 -11.25
CA LEU A 44 1.71 8.67 -10.41
C LEU A 44 0.65 8.78 -9.31
N ASN A 45 0.54 9.93 -8.66
CA ASN A 45 -0.46 10.18 -7.62
C ASN A 45 -1.87 10.18 -8.19
N THR A 46 -2.09 10.75 -9.38
CA THR A 46 -3.39 10.68 -10.07
C THR A 46 -3.76 9.23 -10.36
N TRP A 47 -2.81 8.45 -10.88
CA TRP A 47 -3.04 7.03 -11.17
C TRP A 47 -3.33 6.23 -9.90
N LEU A 48 -2.55 6.41 -8.83
CA LEU A 48 -2.80 5.79 -7.52
C LEU A 48 -4.16 6.22 -6.95
N GLY A 49 -4.52 7.50 -7.07
CA GLY A 49 -5.81 8.03 -6.65
C GLY A 49 -6.97 7.32 -7.34
N GLY A 50 -6.87 7.08 -8.65
CA GLY A 50 -7.87 6.31 -9.41
C GLY A 50 -7.94 4.83 -9.03
N LEU A 51 -6.89 4.24 -8.46
CA LEU A 51 -6.99 2.88 -7.91
C LEU A 51 -7.79 2.84 -6.61
N PHE A 52 -7.78 3.92 -5.83
CA PHE A 52 -8.43 3.99 -4.52
C PHE A 52 -9.69 4.86 -4.50
N ASP A 53 -10.18 5.31 -5.65
CA ASP A 53 -11.44 6.03 -5.72
C ASP A 53 -12.61 5.13 -5.29
N PRO A 54 -13.75 5.71 -4.88
CA PRO A 54 -14.87 4.97 -4.33
C PRO A 54 -15.36 3.80 -5.19
N ALA A 55 -15.29 3.89 -6.52
CA ALA A 55 -15.73 2.84 -7.44
C ALA A 55 -14.76 1.65 -7.50
N HIS A 56 -13.47 1.87 -7.24
CA HIS A 56 -12.43 0.83 -7.36
C HIS A 56 -11.87 0.35 -6.02
N ARG A 57 -12.12 1.09 -4.92
CA ARG A 57 -11.50 0.86 -3.61
C ARG A 57 -11.62 -0.58 -3.12
N GLU A 58 -12.81 -1.17 -3.15
CA GLU A 58 -13.03 -2.53 -2.65
C GLU A 58 -12.24 -3.57 -3.44
N ARG A 59 -12.29 -3.46 -4.77
CA ARG A 59 -11.54 -4.33 -5.68
C ARG A 59 -10.04 -4.19 -5.45
N THR A 60 -9.52 -2.97 -5.37
CA THR A 60 -8.09 -2.70 -5.15
C THR A 60 -7.62 -3.28 -3.83
N VAL A 61 -8.37 -3.08 -2.74
CA VAL A 61 -8.05 -3.66 -1.44
C VAL A 61 -8.08 -5.19 -1.50
N ALA A 62 -9.09 -5.79 -2.14
CA ALA A 62 -9.17 -7.23 -2.30
C ALA A 62 -7.97 -7.80 -3.09
N THR A 63 -7.52 -7.12 -4.15
CA THR A 63 -6.32 -7.50 -4.91
C THR A 63 -5.05 -7.44 -4.06
N PHE A 64 -4.89 -6.40 -3.23
CA PHE A 64 -3.76 -6.29 -2.29
C PHE A 64 -3.77 -7.39 -1.23
N LEU A 65 -4.94 -7.78 -0.71
CA LEU A 65 -5.04 -8.87 0.24
C LEU A 65 -4.71 -10.22 -0.41
N GLN A 66 -5.11 -10.42 -1.67
CA GLN A 66 -4.81 -11.64 -2.42
C GLN A 66 -3.32 -11.76 -2.77
N SER A 67 -2.64 -10.65 -3.11
CA SER A 67 -1.20 -10.67 -3.40
C SER A 67 -0.37 -11.01 -2.14
N GLN A 68 -0.81 -10.55 -0.97
CA GLN A 68 -0.18 -10.90 0.31
C GLN A 68 -0.36 -12.37 0.70
N ARG A 69 -1.47 -13.02 0.30
CA ARG A 69 -1.69 -14.46 0.55
C ARG A 69 -0.64 -15.35 -0.12
N LYS A 70 0.11 -14.86 -1.10
CA LYS A 70 1.25 -15.60 -1.67
C LYS A 70 2.49 -15.63 -0.76
N GLY A 71 2.53 -14.83 0.32
CA GLY A 71 3.65 -14.78 1.27
C GLY A 71 3.28 -14.77 2.75
N ALA A 72 2.00 -14.62 3.13
CA ALA A 72 1.56 -14.62 4.52
C ALA A 72 1.41 -16.04 5.07
N SER A 73 1.94 -16.29 6.27
CA SER A 73 1.71 -17.54 6.98
C SER A 73 0.22 -17.68 7.33
N PRO A 74 -0.39 -18.88 7.24
CA PRO A 74 -1.81 -19.11 7.53
C PRO A 74 -2.30 -18.59 8.90
N ASN A 75 -1.37 -18.39 9.84
CA ASN A 75 -1.61 -18.14 11.25
C ASN A 75 -2.15 -16.72 11.56
N GLU A 76 -1.77 -15.71 10.77
CA GLU A 76 -2.16 -14.32 11.07
C GLU A 76 -3.65 -14.06 10.83
N ARG A 77 -4.21 -14.68 9.80
CA ARG A 77 -5.63 -14.54 9.46
C ARG A 77 -6.53 -15.18 10.52
N GLU A 78 -6.14 -16.34 11.01
CA GLU A 78 -6.88 -17.06 12.05
C GLU A 78 -6.91 -16.26 13.36
N VAL A 79 -5.81 -15.58 13.71
CA VAL A 79 -5.74 -14.67 14.86
C VAL A 79 -6.68 -13.48 14.70
N VAL A 80 -6.76 -12.88 13.50
CA VAL A 80 -7.66 -11.75 13.22
C VAL A 80 -9.13 -12.20 13.24
N GLU A 81 -9.47 -13.33 12.62
CA GLU A 81 -10.83 -13.87 12.63
C GLU A 81 -11.28 -14.23 14.05
N ARG A 82 -10.38 -14.76 14.89
CA ARG A 82 -10.66 -15.03 16.30
C ARG A 82 -10.95 -13.74 17.08
N ARG A 83 -10.15 -12.69 16.88
CA ARG A 83 -10.36 -11.38 17.51
C ARG A 83 -11.69 -10.74 17.10
N LEU A 84 -12.07 -10.85 15.82
CA LEU A 84 -13.35 -10.35 15.31
C LEU A 84 -14.52 -11.06 16.00
N ASN A 85 -14.52 -12.39 16.00
CA ASN A 85 -15.56 -13.18 16.64
C ASN A 85 -15.67 -12.92 18.14
N ASP A 86 -14.54 -12.75 18.83
CA ASP A 86 -14.52 -12.43 20.26
C ASP A 86 -15.15 -11.05 20.54
N ALA A 87 -14.87 -10.06 19.69
CA ALA A 87 -15.45 -8.73 19.79
C ALA A 87 -16.97 -8.75 19.54
N GLU A 88 -17.41 -9.47 18.50
CA GLU A 88 -18.83 -9.63 18.20
C GLU A 88 -19.61 -10.32 19.33
N ARG A 89 -19.03 -11.36 19.95
CA ARG A 89 -19.66 -12.03 21.09
C ARG A 89 -19.79 -11.12 22.30
N LYS A 90 -18.77 -10.29 22.57
CA LYS A 90 -18.83 -9.29 23.64
C LYS A 90 -19.90 -8.24 23.35
N LEU A 91 -20.00 -7.77 22.10
CA LEU A 91 -21.03 -6.81 21.69
C LEU A 91 -22.44 -7.37 21.92
N ARG A 92 -22.70 -8.61 21.48
CA ARG A 92 -24.00 -9.27 21.68
C ARG A 92 -24.33 -9.42 23.16
N ARG A 93 -23.37 -9.86 23.98
CA ARG A 93 -23.56 -9.99 25.43
C ARG A 93 -23.91 -8.66 26.10
N LEU A 94 -23.27 -7.56 25.69
CA LEU A 94 -23.59 -6.24 26.21
C LEU A 94 -24.98 -5.78 25.77
N GLN A 95 -25.36 -6.03 24.51
CA GLN A 95 -26.70 -5.72 24.00
C GLN A 95 -27.80 -6.52 24.72
N ASP A 96 -27.57 -7.79 25.01
CA ASP A 96 -28.50 -8.64 25.74
C ASP A 96 -28.65 -8.18 27.20
N ALA A 97 -27.55 -7.79 27.85
CA ALA A 97 -27.59 -7.24 29.20
C ALA A 97 -28.35 -5.91 29.28
N ILE A 98 -28.23 -5.04 28.26
CA ILE A 98 -29.00 -3.80 28.16
C ILE A 98 -30.50 -4.11 28.00
N LYS A 99 -30.85 -5.06 27.14
CA LYS A 99 -32.26 -5.46 26.90
C LYS A 99 -32.90 -6.14 28.11
N ALA A 100 -32.16 -6.93 28.88
CA ALA A 100 -32.68 -7.64 30.05
C ALA A 100 -32.87 -6.75 31.29
N GLY A 101 -32.24 -5.58 31.33
CA GLY A 101 -32.37 -4.59 32.41
C GLY A 101 -33.32 -3.43 32.10
N SER A 102 -34.12 -3.55 31.02
CA SER A 102 -35.15 -2.59 30.59
C SER A 102 -36.54 -3.19 30.73
#